data_AF-A0AAD8GHU4-F1
#
_entry.id   AF-A0AAD8GHU4-F1
#
_cell.length_a   1.000
_cell.length_b   1.000
_cell.length_c   1.000
_cell.angle_alpha   90.00
_cell.angle_beta   90.00
_cell.angle_gamma   90.00
#
_symmetry.space_group_name_H-M   'P 1'
#
loop_
_entity.id
_entity.type
_entity.pdbx_description
1 polymer ?
#
loop_
_entity_poly.entity_id
_entity_poly.type
_entity_poly.pdbx_seq_one_letter_code
_entity_poly.pdbx_strand_id
1 'polypeptide(L)'
;MLCAVFILSETGVLASTSSSRSRRMLINDHGTLITIIKRNNPGDLCLLMKCSKPKGSWCQVFTGKDGTQKPRCVCPKTCPSEPHPVCSNYGRQYDNECLLHKEACRKHRQITVSYHGECLAKQAPCSKEDFAEFPFRLLNWFLHLREIDEFGVVNDTTTQELMTKKQRKELAKWQFEVLDINKDGTLSQRDLMEFRYRLMPLEHCAGEFFRSCDANGKQNVRLDEWIYCLVKRSEKWYEEFMARKMGPKEIWLKPKLKV
;
A
#
# COMPACT_ATOMS: atom_id res chain seq x y z
N MET A 1 -50.95 9.05 0.25
CA MET A 1 -51.18 10.21 -0.66
C MET A 1 -49.96 10.35 -1.55
N LEU A 2 -50.02 9.75 -2.74
CA LEU A 2 -50.14 10.41 -4.06
C LEU A 2 -48.83 11.13 -4.47
N CYS A 3 -47.99 10.51 -5.30
CA CYS A 3 -47.96 10.57 -6.78
C CYS A 3 -47.26 11.81 -7.36
N ALA A 4 -46.16 11.62 -8.09
CA ALA A 4 -45.97 12.20 -9.43
C ALA A 4 -44.81 11.51 -10.16
N VAL A 5 -45.17 10.77 -11.21
CA VAL A 5 -44.32 10.38 -12.34
C VAL A 5 -44.18 11.59 -13.26
N PHE A 6 -42.99 11.89 -13.78
CA PHE A 6 -42.86 12.58 -15.07
C PHE A 6 -41.70 12.02 -15.90
N ILE A 7 -42.04 11.72 -17.15
CA ILE A 7 -41.24 11.18 -18.24
C ILE A 7 -40.64 12.34 -19.07
N LEU A 8 -39.41 12.14 -19.56
CA LEU A 8 -38.69 12.73 -20.71
C LEU A 8 -39.03 14.16 -21.19
N SER A 9 -38.00 14.99 -21.35
CA SER A 9 -37.79 15.70 -22.63
C SER A 9 -36.32 16.00 -22.90
N GLU A 10 -35.92 15.73 -24.14
CA GLU A 10 -34.77 16.32 -24.81
C GLU A 10 -34.93 17.84 -24.89
N THR A 11 -33.83 18.55 -25.14
CA THR A 11 -33.69 20.03 -25.22
C THR A 11 -33.56 20.73 -23.87
N GLY A 12 -32.41 21.39 -23.67
CA GLY A 12 -31.98 21.89 -22.37
C GLY A 12 -32.68 23.16 -21.88
N VAL A 13 -32.35 23.57 -20.65
CA VAL A 13 -31.98 24.94 -20.24
C VAL A 13 -31.70 24.95 -18.73
N LEU A 14 -30.77 25.83 -18.37
CA LEU A 14 -30.29 26.21 -17.05
C LEU A 14 -31.39 26.39 -15.99
N ALA A 15 -31.13 25.86 -14.79
CA ALA A 15 -31.69 26.39 -13.55
C ALA A 15 -30.56 26.66 -12.56
N SER A 16 -30.33 27.94 -12.28
CA SER A 16 -29.52 28.42 -11.17
C SER A 16 -30.45 28.78 -10.01
N THR A 17 -30.21 28.26 -8.81
CA THR A 17 -30.50 28.99 -7.56
C THR A 17 -29.61 28.52 -6.40
N SER A 18 -28.97 29.53 -5.80
CA SER A 18 -28.44 29.73 -4.45
C SER A 18 -27.83 28.58 -3.61
N SER A 19 -26.60 28.88 -3.16
CA SER A 19 -25.99 28.55 -1.85
C SER A 19 -24.85 27.53 -1.85
N SER A 20 -23.67 28.02 -1.45
CA SER A 20 -22.48 27.31 -0.95
C SER A 20 -21.78 26.29 -1.85
N ARG A 21 -20.68 26.73 -2.48
CA ARG A 21 -19.40 26.01 -2.63
C ARG A 21 -19.43 24.52 -3.06
N SER A 22 -20.26 24.12 -4.02
CA SER A 22 -20.13 22.79 -4.66
C SER A 22 -19.11 22.82 -5.80
N ARG A 23 -17.99 22.08 -5.65
CA ARG A 23 -17.12 21.72 -6.77
C ARG A 23 -17.96 20.98 -7.81
N ARG A 24 -18.16 21.55 -9.00
CA ARG A 24 -18.71 20.82 -10.14
C ARG A 24 -17.61 19.86 -10.64
N MET A 25 -17.77 18.56 -10.38
CA MET A 25 -17.05 17.51 -11.08
C MET A 25 -17.75 17.30 -12.42
N LEU A 26 -17.01 17.44 -13.53
CA LEU A 26 -17.49 17.03 -14.86
C LEU A 26 -16.84 15.68 -15.18
N ILE A 27 -17.68 14.70 -15.46
CA ILE A 27 -17.31 13.36 -15.93
C ILE A 27 -17.37 13.41 -17.45
N ASN A 28 -16.32 12.97 -18.15
CA ASN A 28 -16.39 12.84 -19.61
C ASN A 28 -17.17 11.59 -20.02
N ASP A 29 -17.46 11.44 -21.31
CA ASP A 29 -18.22 10.32 -21.88
C ASP A 29 -17.57 8.93 -21.65
N HIS A 30 -16.36 8.88 -21.08
CA HIS A 30 -15.63 7.67 -20.69
C HIS A 30 -15.54 7.45 -19.17
N GLY A 31 -16.34 8.17 -18.35
CA GLY A 31 -16.37 7.95 -16.90
C GLY A 31 -15.12 8.43 -16.15
N THR A 32 -14.23 9.20 -16.79
CA THR A 32 -13.00 9.69 -16.17
C THR A 32 -13.25 11.03 -15.49
N LEU A 33 -12.78 11.16 -14.24
CA LEU A 33 -12.73 12.42 -13.51
C LEU A 33 -11.76 13.40 -14.20
N ILE A 34 -12.30 14.30 -15.02
CA ILE A 34 -11.52 15.41 -15.56
C ILE A 34 -11.45 16.48 -14.47
N THR A 35 -10.32 16.52 -13.76
CA THR A 35 -9.98 17.71 -12.98
C THR A 35 -9.63 18.80 -13.99
N ILE A 36 -10.51 19.80 -14.16
CA ILE A 36 -10.12 21.03 -14.86
C ILE A 36 -9.05 21.68 -13.97
N ILE A 37 -7.78 21.40 -14.28
CA ILE A 37 -6.66 22.11 -13.68
C ILE A 37 -6.80 23.56 -14.14
N LYS A 38 -7.37 24.41 -13.28
CA LYS A 38 -7.28 25.87 -13.49
C LYS A 38 -5.79 26.18 -13.51
N ARG A 39 -5.23 26.54 -14.66
CA ARG A 39 -3.82 26.91 -14.91
C ARG A 39 -3.34 28.16 -14.14
N ASN A 40 -3.82 28.39 -12.92
CA ASN A 40 -3.58 29.62 -12.17
C ASN A 40 -2.72 29.42 -10.91
N ASN A 41 -2.33 28.19 -10.56
CA ASN A 41 -1.44 27.94 -9.42
C ASN A 41 -0.11 27.32 -9.88
N PRO A 42 1.06 27.90 -9.52
CA PRO A 42 2.37 27.36 -9.87
C PRO A 42 2.56 25.89 -9.51
N GLY A 43 1.98 25.43 -8.39
CA GLY A 43 2.09 24.05 -7.91
C GLY A 43 1.43 23.01 -8.82
N ASP A 44 0.47 23.42 -9.66
CA ASP A 44 -0.29 22.49 -10.50
C ASP A 44 0.57 21.88 -11.62
N LEU A 45 1.68 22.53 -11.97
CA LEU A 45 2.64 22.08 -12.97
C LEU A 45 3.33 20.77 -12.61
N CYS A 46 3.40 20.43 -11.32
CA CYS A 46 4.02 19.20 -10.83
C CYS A 46 3.04 18.05 -10.59
N LEU A 47 1.72 18.30 -10.58
CA LEU A 47 0.72 17.31 -10.16
C LEU A 47 0.72 16.00 -10.98
N LEU A 48 1.04 16.09 -12.28
CA LEU A 48 1.02 14.94 -13.19
C LEU A 48 2.41 14.49 -13.65
N MET A 49 3.48 15.17 -13.20
CA MET A 49 4.84 14.88 -13.67
C MET A 49 5.47 13.75 -12.84
N LYS A 50 5.75 12.61 -13.48
CA LYS A 50 6.45 11.48 -12.86
C LYS A 50 7.96 11.56 -13.12
N CYS A 51 8.74 11.65 -12.05
CA CYS A 51 10.21 11.73 -12.14
C CYS A 51 10.86 10.35 -12.05
N SER A 52 11.39 9.89 -13.18
CA SER A 52 12.07 8.58 -13.27
C SER A 52 13.60 8.68 -13.36
N LYS A 53 14.13 9.83 -13.80
CA LYS A 53 15.57 10.08 -13.96
C LYS A 53 15.92 11.50 -13.49
N PRO A 54 16.90 11.65 -12.58
CA PRO A 54 17.63 10.60 -11.86
C PRO A 54 16.73 9.81 -10.88
N LYS A 55 17.08 8.55 -10.55
CA LYS A 55 16.29 7.73 -9.63
C LYS A 55 16.15 8.42 -8.26
N GLY A 56 14.91 8.52 -7.76
CA GLY A 56 14.58 9.20 -6.50
C GLY A 56 14.30 10.70 -6.62
N SER A 57 14.41 11.28 -7.82
CA SER A 57 14.10 12.71 -8.05
C SER A 57 12.61 13.02 -7.90
N TRP A 58 12.33 14.29 -7.65
CA TRP A 58 10.96 14.83 -7.54
C TRP A 58 10.77 16.08 -8.39
N CYS A 59 9.51 16.44 -8.63
CA CYS A 59 9.17 17.62 -9.40
C CYS A 59 9.29 18.88 -8.55
N GLN A 60 10.03 19.87 -9.06
CA GLN A 60 10.09 21.21 -8.51
C GLN A 60 9.88 22.24 -9.61
N VAL A 61 9.11 23.29 -9.31
CA VAL A 61 8.83 24.38 -10.26
C VAL A 61 9.91 25.45 -10.14
N PHE A 62 10.47 25.86 -11.27
CA PHE A 62 11.46 26.92 -11.38
C PHE A 62 10.91 28.10 -12.18
N THR A 63 11.14 29.31 -11.70
CA THR A 63 10.80 30.55 -12.41
C THR A 63 12.00 31.03 -13.21
N GLY A 64 11.84 31.16 -14.52
CA GLY A 64 12.82 31.71 -15.44
C GLY A 64 12.97 33.23 -15.31
N LYS A 65 14.01 33.79 -15.93
CA LYS A 65 14.25 35.25 -15.94
C LYS A 65 13.14 36.05 -16.65
N ASP A 66 12.41 35.38 -17.53
CA ASP A 66 11.23 35.86 -18.26
C ASP A 66 9.92 35.73 -17.45
N GLY A 67 10.00 35.30 -16.18
CA GLY A 67 8.84 35.04 -15.34
C GLY A 67 8.13 33.71 -15.66
N THR A 68 8.63 32.93 -16.63
CA THR A 68 8.00 31.66 -17.00
C THR A 68 8.25 30.59 -15.94
N GLN A 69 7.19 29.91 -15.50
CA GLN A 69 7.30 28.80 -14.56
C GLN A 69 7.39 27.47 -15.32
N LYS A 70 8.41 26.68 -15.01
CA LYS A 70 8.64 25.37 -15.65
C LYS A 70 8.92 24.28 -14.60
N PRO A 71 8.20 23.14 -14.64
CA PRO A 71 8.49 22.01 -13.76
C PRO A 71 9.76 21.28 -14.22
N ARG A 72 10.57 20.79 -13.27
CA ARG A 72 11.78 19.99 -13.53
C ARG A 72 11.94 18.89 -12.50
N CYS A 73 12.44 17.73 -12.93
CA CYS A 73 12.82 16.65 -12.02
C CYS A 73 14.21 16.94 -11.44
N VAL A 74 14.31 17.04 -10.12
CA VAL A 74 15.55 17.41 -9.43
C VAL A 74 15.83 16.49 -8.25
N CYS A 75 17.11 16.37 -7.89
CA CYS A 75 17.51 15.82 -6.61
C CYS A 75 17.70 16.97 -5.61
N PRO A 76 16.86 17.08 -4.58
CA PRO A 76 16.97 18.17 -3.63
C PRO A 76 18.28 18.06 -2.83
N LYS A 77 19.04 19.16 -2.77
CA LYS A 77 20.25 19.27 -1.95
C LYS A 77 19.95 19.92 -0.60
N THR A 78 19.11 20.95 -0.63
CA THR A 78 18.60 21.68 0.53
C THR A 78 17.11 21.41 0.67
N CYS A 79 16.63 21.28 1.90
CA CYS A 79 15.23 21.08 2.20
C CYS A 79 14.75 22.13 3.19
N PRO A 80 13.47 22.53 3.12
CA PRO A 80 12.85 23.38 4.13
C PRO A 80 12.88 22.70 5.50
N SER A 81 12.90 23.51 6.56
CA SER A 81 12.92 23.02 7.95
C SER A 81 11.51 22.82 8.52
N GLU A 82 10.48 23.29 7.80
CA GLU A 82 9.09 23.15 8.20
C GLU A 82 8.68 21.66 8.23
N PRO A 83 8.12 21.18 9.36
CA PRO A 83 7.65 19.82 9.48
C PRO A 83 6.29 19.67 8.80
N HIS A 84 6.29 18.96 7.68
CA HIS A 84 5.11 18.51 6.95
C HIS A 84 5.25 17.01 6.74
N PRO A 85 5.03 16.21 7.80
CA PRO A 85 5.44 14.82 7.82
C PRO A 85 4.80 14.05 6.68
N VAL A 86 5.56 13.10 6.14
CA VAL A 86 5.09 12.17 5.13
C VAL A 86 5.52 10.76 5.49
N CYS A 87 4.66 9.80 5.18
CA CYS A 87 5.00 8.40 5.25
C CYS A 87 5.41 7.90 3.86
N SER A 88 6.60 7.30 3.76
CA SER A 88 7.06 6.70 2.52
C SER A 88 6.37 5.37 2.22
N ASN A 89 6.51 4.90 0.98
CA ASN A 89 6.09 3.57 0.54
C ASN A 89 6.74 2.41 1.31
N TYR A 90 7.79 2.67 2.11
CA TYR A 90 8.42 1.66 2.98
C TYR A 90 7.95 1.73 4.45
N GLY A 91 6.91 2.50 4.78
CA GLY A 91 6.44 2.67 6.16
C GLY A 91 7.34 3.53 7.04
N ARG A 92 8.32 4.23 6.43
CA ARG A 92 9.23 5.15 7.12
C ARG A 92 8.75 6.59 7.02
N GLN A 93 8.71 7.27 8.15
CA GLN A 93 8.37 8.68 8.28
C GLN A 93 9.55 9.58 7.93
N TYR A 94 9.26 10.69 7.27
CA TYR A 94 10.17 11.78 7.00
C TYR A 94 9.51 13.09 7.44
N ASP A 95 10.28 14.04 7.97
CA ASP A 95 9.72 15.31 8.46
C ASP A 95 9.08 16.12 7.34
N ASN A 96 9.53 15.92 6.10
CA ASN A 96 8.84 16.42 4.90
C ASN A 96 9.22 15.63 3.63
N GLU A 97 8.43 15.84 2.58
CA GLU A 97 8.59 15.20 1.27
C GLU A 97 9.95 15.50 0.61
N CYS A 98 10.52 16.69 0.84
CA CYS A 98 11.85 17.02 0.34
C CYS A 98 12.92 16.10 0.94
N LEU A 99 12.89 15.86 2.26
CA LEU A 99 13.85 14.98 2.93
C LEU A 99 13.74 13.53 2.44
N LEU A 100 12.52 13.06 2.18
CA LEU A 100 12.28 11.75 1.56
C LEU A 100 12.99 11.66 0.20
N HIS A 101 12.77 12.62 -0.69
CA HIS A 101 13.38 12.62 -2.02
C HIS A 101 14.90 12.90 -2.00
N LYS A 102 15.39 13.64 -1.01
CA LYS A 102 16.82 13.84 -0.77
C LYS A 102 17.50 12.51 -0.45
N GLU A 103 16.92 11.70 0.43
CA GLU A 103 17.42 10.35 0.70
C GLU A 103 17.29 9.44 -0.53
N ALA A 104 16.14 9.45 -1.20
CA ALA A 104 15.87 8.63 -2.38
C ALA A 104 16.91 8.83 -3.47
N CYS A 105 17.19 10.09 -3.82
CA CYS A 105 18.22 10.47 -4.78
C CYS A 105 19.62 10.03 -4.33
N ARG A 106 19.99 10.31 -3.07
CA ARG A 106 21.32 9.95 -2.54
C ARG A 106 21.57 8.45 -2.59
N LYS A 107 20.53 7.63 -2.36
CA LYS A 107 20.62 6.17 -2.39
C LYS A 107 20.35 5.56 -3.77
N HIS A 108 20.06 6.37 -4.79
CA HIS A 108 19.61 5.91 -6.11
C HIS A 108 18.41 4.94 -6.06
N ARG A 109 17.48 5.18 -5.14
CA ARG A 109 16.28 4.35 -4.92
C ARG A 109 15.02 5.11 -5.27
N GLN A 110 14.00 4.37 -5.69
CA GLN A 110 12.65 4.92 -5.82
C GLN A 110 11.98 4.82 -4.44
N ILE A 111 11.92 5.96 -3.76
CA ILE A 111 11.14 6.16 -2.54
C ILE A 111 10.07 7.16 -2.91
N THR A 112 8.82 6.82 -2.68
CA THR A 112 7.66 7.66 -2.98
C THR A 112 6.88 7.93 -1.71
N VAL A 113 6.14 9.05 -1.69
CA VAL A 113 5.16 9.31 -0.65
C VAL A 113 4.02 8.29 -0.79
N SER A 114 3.71 7.58 0.28
CA SER A 114 2.51 6.75 0.39
C SER A 114 1.32 7.60 0.81
N TYR A 115 1.52 8.48 1.81
CA TYR A 115 0.54 9.45 2.27
C TYR A 115 1.19 10.59 3.06
N HIS A 116 0.50 11.72 3.10
CA HIS A 116 0.87 12.87 3.94
C HIS A 116 0.36 12.66 5.36
N GLY A 117 1.11 13.17 6.33
CA GLY A 117 0.92 12.94 7.75
C GLY A 117 1.99 12.01 8.34
N GLU A 118 1.93 11.84 9.65
CA GLU A 118 2.73 10.85 10.37
C GLU A 118 2.39 9.44 9.90
N CYS A 119 3.37 8.55 9.91
CA CYS A 119 3.10 7.16 9.60
C CYS A 119 2.18 6.56 10.68
N LEU A 120 1.17 5.81 10.24
CA LEU A 120 0.30 5.00 11.12
C LEU A 120 1.11 3.96 11.91
N ALA A 121 2.24 3.54 11.32
CA ALA A 121 3.21 2.61 11.87
C ALA A 121 4.03 3.17 13.01
N LYS A 122 4.38 2.29 13.95
CA LYS A 122 5.52 2.55 14.83
C LYS A 122 6.78 2.75 13.99
N GLN A 123 7.47 3.87 14.21
CA GLN A 123 8.75 4.19 13.55
C GLN A 123 9.94 3.42 14.12
N ALA A 124 9.68 2.44 15.00
CA ALA A 124 10.69 1.56 15.53
C ALA A 124 11.29 0.71 14.38
N PRO A 125 12.61 0.47 14.39
CA PRO A 125 13.19 -0.52 13.50
C PRO A 125 12.53 -1.88 13.74
N CYS A 126 12.40 -2.68 12.68
CA CYS A 126 11.87 -4.03 12.81
C CYS A 126 12.76 -4.85 13.76
N SER A 127 12.20 -5.25 14.91
CA SER A 127 12.90 -6.12 15.85
C SER A 127 12.98 -7.54 15.29
N LYS A 128 13.90 -8.36 15.81
CA LYS A 128 14.00 -9.76 15.38
C LYS A 128 12.72 -10.53 15.70
N GLU A 129 12.09 -10.18 16.81
CA GLU A 129 10.85 -10.75 17.30
C GLU A 129 9.68 -10.37 16.38
N ASP A 130 9.52 -9.08 16.06
CA ASP A 130 8.50 -8.60 15.12
C ASP A 130 8.71 -9.21 13.73
N PHE A 131 9.95 -9.25 13.25
CA PHE A 131 10.28 -9.83 11.95
C PHE A 131 9.89 -11.30 11.86
N ALA A 132 10.14 -12.06 12.94
CA ALA A 132 9.81 -13.47 12.98
C ALA A 132 8.29 -13.71 13.01
N GLU A 133 7.54 -12.84 13.68
CA GLU A 133 6.07 -12.90 13.77
C GLU A 133 5.36 -12.38 12.51
N PHE A 134 6.00 -11.47 11.78
CA PHE A 134 5.44 -10.78 10.62
C PHE A 134 4.72 -11.70 9.60
N PRO A 135 5.30 -12.83 9.13
CA PRO A 135 4.66 -13.67 8.12
C PRO A 135 3.38 -14.32 8.64
N PHE A 136 3.33 -14.64 9.94
CA PHE A 136 2.16 -15.20 10.60
C PHE A 136 1.03 -14.17 10.64
N ARG A 137 1.31 -12.96 11.12
CA ARG A 137 0.30 -11.88 11.15
C ARG A 137 -0.17 -11.46 9.77
N LEU A 138 0.73 -11.47 8.78
CA LEU A 138 0.43 -11.13 7.40
C LEU A 138 -0.55 -12.14 6.77
N LEU A 139 -0.36 -13.45 6.98
CA LEU A 139 -1.32 -14.47 6.51
C LEU A 139 -2.69 -14.33 7.17
N ASN A 140 -2.74 -14.02 8.47
CA ASN A 140 -4.02 -13.78 9.14
C ASN A 140 -4.73 -12.55 8.57
N TRP A 141 -3.97 -11.53 8.18
CA TRP A 141 -4.56 -10.36 7.53
C TRP A 141 -5.11 -10.66 6.14
N PHE A 142 -4.43 -11.50 5.33
CA PHE A 142 -4.95 -11.94 4.03
C PHE A 142 -6.27 -12.70 4.17
N LEU A 143 -6.42 -13.50 5.23
CA LEU A 143 -7.66 -14.21 5.52
C LEU A 143 -8.82 -13.23 5.69
N HIS A 144 -8.63 -12.19 6.52
CA HIS A 144 -9.66 -11.16 6.71
C HIS A 144 -9.95 -10.38 5.41
N LEU A 145 -8.94 -10.08 4.59
CA LEU A 145 -9.16 -9.41 3.31
C LEU A 145 -10.01 -10.26 2.36
N ARG A 146 -9.73 -11.57 2.30
CA ARG A 146 -10.52 -12.50 1.52
C ARG A 146 -11.97 -12.58 2.03
N GLU A 147 -12.18 -12.63 3.34
CA GLU A 147 -13.52 -12.63 3.93
C GLU A 147 -14.30 -11.35 3.60
N ILE A 148 -13.63 -10.19 3.64
CA ILE A 148 -14.24 -8.92 3.24
C ILE A 148 -14.60 -8.92 1.75
N ASP A 149 -13.73 -9.45 0.89
CA ASP A 149 -13.98 -9.54 -0.55
C ASP A 149 -15.14 -10.50 -0.88
N GLU A 150 -15.24 -11.63 -0.18
CA GLU A 150 -16.22 -12.69 -0.43
C GLU A 150 -17.58 -12.39 0.24
N PHE A 151 -17.58 -11.79 1.44
CA PHE A 151 -18.78 -11.66 2.28
C PHE A 151 -19.09 -10.22 2.72
N GLY A 152 -18.20 -9.26 2.52
CA GLY A 152 -18.36 -7.87 2.98
C GLY A 152 -18.27 -7.67 4.50
N VAL A 153 -18.03 -8.73 5.26
CA VAL A 153 -17.87 -8.75 6.72
C VAL A 153 -16.72 -9.66 7.13
N VAL A 154 -16.05 -9.34 8.24
CA VAL A 154 -14.98 -10.18 8.83
C VAL A 154 -15.60 -11.15 9.82
N ASN A 155 -15.13 -12.39 9.85
CA ASN A 155 -15.46 -13.32 10.92
C ASN A 155 -14.31 -13.36 11.95
N ASP A 156 -14.54 -12.73 13.10
CA ASP A 156 -13.55 -12.62 14.19
C ASP A 156 -13.10 -13.98 14.78
N THR A 157 -13.77 -15.08 14.42
CA THR A 157 -13.41 -16.43 14.86
C THR A 157 -12.48 -17.17 13.90
N THR A 158 -12.33 -16.71 12.66
CA THR A 158 -11.47 -17.38 11.68
C THR A 158 -10.03 -16.92 11.87
N THR A 159 -9.13 -17.85 12.20
CA THR A 159 -7.70 -17.58 12.30
C THR A 159 -6.89 -18.58 11.48
N GLN A 160 -5.66 -18.19 11.12
CA GLN A 160 -4.74 -19.09 10.42
C GLN A 160 -4.44 -20.40 11.18
N GLU A 161 -4.66 -20.44 12.50
CA GLU A 161 -4.42 -21.62 13.33
C GLU A 161 -5.38 -22.77 12.99
N LEU A 162 -6.59 -22.42 12.56
CA LEU A 162 -7.61 -23.37 12.12
C LEU A 162 -7.40 -23.84 10.67
N MET A 163 -6.42 -23.25 9.96
CA MET A 163 -6.14 -23.55 8.56
C MET A 163 -5.08 -24.64 8.42
N THR A 164 -5.35 -25.58 7.51
CA THR A 164 -4.36 -26.53 7.03
C THR A 164 -3.25 -25.83 6.24
N LYS A 165 -2.07 -26.46 6.14
CA LYS A 165 -0.98 -26.01 5.27
C LYS A 165 -1.42 -25.77 3.83
N LYS A 166 -2.33 -26.62 3.31
CA LYS A 166 -2.89 -26.47 1.97
C LYS A 166 -3.70 -25.18 1.85
N GLN A 167 -4.62 -24.93 2.78
CA GLN A 167 -5.42 -23.70 2.80
C GLN A 167 -4.55 -22.43 2.92
N ARG A 168 -3.48 -22.46 3.72
CA ARG A 168 -2.53 -21.34 3.81
C ARG A 168 -1.81 -21.07 2.49
N LYS A 169 -1.44 -22.12 1.75
CA LYS A 169 -0.87 -21.98 0.41
C LYS A 169 -1.86 -21.40 -0.59
N GLU A 170 -3.12 -21.85 -0.57
CA GLU A 170 -4.15 -21.30 -1.46
C GLU A 170 -4.45 -19.83 -1.14
N LEU A 171 -4.49 -19.45 0.14
CA LEU A 171 -4.66 -18.05 0.54
C LEU A 171 -3.49 -17.18 0.07
N ALA A 172 -2.25 -17.65 0.26
CA ALA A 172 -1.07 -16.94 -0.22
C ALA A 172 -1.06 -16.83 -1.76
N LYS A 173 -1.48 -17.88 -2.46
CA LYS A 173 -1.60 -17.90 -3.92
C LYS A 173 -2.67 -16.92 -4.43
N TRP A 174 -3.86 -16.93 -3.83
CA TRP A 174 -4.91 -15.96 -4.15
C TRP A 174 -4.39 -14.53 -4.01
N GLN A 175 -3.73 -14.21 -2.90
CA GLN A 175 -3.18 -12.87 -2.69
C GLN A 175 -2.10 -12.52 -3.73
N PHE A 176 -1.26 -13.48 -4.12
CA PHE A 176 -0.28 -13.28 -5.19
C PHE A 176 -0.98 -12.91 -6.50
N GLU A 177 -2.03 -13.63 -6.88
CA GLU A 177 -2.78 -13.39 -8.13
C GLU A 177 -3.51 -12.04 -8.12
N VAL A 178 -3.98 -11.59 -6.96
CA VAL A 178 -4.57 -10.25 -6.78
C VAL A 178 -3.52 -9.15 -6.95
N LEU A 179 -2.29 -9.37 -6.44
CA LEU A 179 -1.20 -8.39 -6.53
C LEU A 179 -0.54 -8.34 -7.92
N ASP A 180 -0.46 -9.47 -8.62
CA ASP A 180 0.07 -9.57 -9.99
C ASP A 180 -0.95 -9.00 -11.00
N ILE A 181 -1.03 -7.66 -11.03
CA ILE A 181 -1.96 -6.91 -11.88
C ILE A 181 -1.55 -7.01 -13.35
N ASN A 182 -0.25 -6.93 -13.63
CA ASN A 182 0.30 -7.02 -14.99
C ASN A 182 0.40 -8.48 -15.51
N LYS A 183 0.10 -9.47 -14.66
CA LYS A 183 0.04 -10.90 -14.99
C LYS A 183 1.36 -11.43 -15.55
N ASP A 184 2.47 -10.91 -15.02
CA ASP A 184 3.81 -11.33 -15.45
C ASP A 184 4.35 -12.54 -14.65
N GLY A 185 3.57 -13.02 -13.68
CA GLY A 185 3.92 -14.18 -12.85
C GLY A 185 4.95 -13.85 -11.77
N THR A 186 5.24 -12.56 -11.55
CA THR A 186 6.14 -12.08 -10.52
C THR A 186 5.56 -10.86 -9.80
N LEU A 187 5.94 -10.66 -8.54
CA LEU A 187 5.60 -9.45 -7.80
C LEU A 187 6.81 -8.53 -7.79
N SER A 188 6.73 -7.46 -8.58
CA SER A 188 7.71 -6.40 -8.49
C SER A 188 7.51 -5.59 -7.21
N GLN A 189 8.49 -4.75 -6.91
CA GLN A 189 8.32 -3.79 -5.82
C GLN A 189 7.06 -2.94 -5.98
N ARG A 190 6.65 -2.56 -7.20
CA ARG A 190 5.44 -1.74 -7.40
C ARG A 190 4.16 -2.51 -7.07
N ASP A 191 4.08 -3.77 -7.47
CA ASP A 191 2.91 -4.63 -7.24
C ASP A 191 2.70 -4.86 -5.74
N LEU A 192 3.80 -5.11 -5.03
CA LEU A 192 3.78 -5.19 -3.57
C LEU A 192 3.34 -3.87 -2.93
N MET A 193 3.57 -2.73 -3.59
CA MET A 193 3.33 -1.38 -3.06
C MET A 193 1.96 -0.78 -3.38
N GLU A 194 1.26 -1.35 -4.35
CA GLU A 194 -0.11 -0.96 -4.68
C GLU A 194 -1.11 -1.45 -3.61
N PHE A 195 -0.69 -2.47 -2.86
CA PHE A 195 -1.38 -2.90 -1.67
C PHE A 195 -1.26 -1.85 -0.57
N ARG A 196 -2.40 -1.43 -0.01
CA ARG A 196 -2.47 -0.41 1.03
C ARG A 196 -1.70 -0.85 2.30
N TYR A 197 -0.39 -0.64 2.35
CA TYR A 197 0.48 -0.90 3.52
C TYR A 197 -0.02 -0.30 4.82
N ARG A 198 -0.87 0.74 4.70
CA ARG A 198 -1.44 1.52 5.78
C ARG A 198 -2.17 0.72 6.88
N LEU A 199 -2.69 -0.46 6.58
CA LEU A 199 -3.44 -1.28 7.55
C LEU A 199 -2.80 -2.65 7.81
N MET A 200 -1.61 -2.89 7.26
CA MET A 200 -0.92 -4.16 7.43
C MET A 200 -0.34 -4.23 8.85
N PRO A 201 -0.54 -5.35 9.58
CA PRO A 201 0.12 -5.54 10.87
C PRO A 201 1.65 -5.50 10.73
N LEU A 202 2.35 -4.85 11.68
CA LEU A 202 3.82 -4.78 11.73
C LEU A 202 4.42 -4.27 10.41
N GLU A 203 3.81 -3.26 9.81
CA GLU A 203 4.19 -2.70 8.51
C GLU A 203 5.65 -2.19 8.48
N HIS A 204 6.23 -1.84 9.62
CA HIS A 204 7.65 -1.46 9.75
C HIS A 204 8.60 -2.62 9.37
N CYS A 205 8.13 -3.86 9.44
CA CYS A 205 8.85 -5.05 9.01
C CYS A 205 8.63 -5.42 7.53
N ALA A 206 7.58 -4.90 6.90
CA ALA A 206 7.17 -5.30 5.55
C ALA A 206 8.27 -5.08 4.50
N GLY A 207 8.93 -3.92 4.54
CA GLY A 207 9.97 -3.58 3.58
C GLY A 207 11.18 -4.53 3.65
N GLU A 208 11.60 -4.93 4.85
CA GLU A 208 12.68 -5.90 5.04
C GLU A 208 12.22 -7.31 4.67
N PHE A 209 11.01 -7.69 5.09
CA PHE A 209 10.45 -8.99 4.81
C PHE A 209 10.38 -9.25 3.30
N PHE A 210 9.74 -8.38 2.52
CA PHE A 210 9.60 -8.60 1.08
C PHE A 210 10.94 -8.62 0.34
N ARG A 211 11.91 -7.79 0.75
CA ARG A 211 13.29 -7.89 0.21
C ARG A 211 13.93 -9.23 0.53
N SER A 212 13.68 -9.79 1.71
CA SER A 212 14.21 -11.11 2.10
C SER A 212 13.50 -12.29 1.42
N CYS A 213 12.41 -12.03 0.68
CA CYS A 213 11.67 -13.04 -0.07
C CYS A 213 12.18 -13.21 -1.50
N ASP A 214 12.84 -12.19 -2.06
CA ASP A 214 13.56 -12.30 -3.33
C ASP A 214 14.88 -13.06 -3.10
N ALA A 215 14.80 -14.40 -3.06
CA ALA A 215 15.94 -15.26 -2.77
C ALA A 215 16.96 -15.29 -3.92
N ASN A 216 16.50 -14.99 -5.14
CA ASN A 216 17.32 -15.01 -6.35
C ASN A 216 17.91 -13.64 -6.72
N GLY A 217 17.50 -12.56 -6.04
CA GLY A 217 18.05 -11.21 -6.17
C GLY A 217 17.67 -10.46 -7.45
N LYS A 218 16.63 -10.93 -8.17
CA LYS A 218 16.20 -10.34 -9.45
C LYS A 218 15.25 -9.15 -9.29
N GLN A 219 15.05 -8.66 -8.07
CA GLN A 219 14.18 -7.53 -7.69
C GLN A 219 12.69 -7.79 -7.89
N ASN A 220 12.29 -9.04 -8.15
CA ASN A 220 10.91 -9.49 -8.27
C ASN A 220 10.73 -10.83 -7.54
N VAL A 221 9.58 -11.04 -6.91
CA VAL A 221 9.28 -12.25 -6.12
C VAL A 221 8.41 -13.20 -6.94
N ARG A 222 8.85 -14.44 -7.15
CA ARG A 222 8.04 -15.49 -7.81
C ARG A 222 7.03 -16.13 -6.85
N LEU A 223 6.03 -16.82 -7.39
CA LEU A 223 4.98 -17.48 -6.58
C LEU A 223 5.54 -18.49 -5.56
N ASP A 224 6.54 -19.28 -5.94
CA ASP A 224 7.20 -20.25 -5.05
C ASP A 224 7.99 -19.57 -3.92
N GLU A 225 8.69 -18.48 -4.25
CA GLU A 225 9.39 -17.65 -3.26
C GLU A 225 8.40 -17.02 -2.28
N TRP A 226 7.30 -16.46 -2.79
CA TRP A 226 6.21 -15.90 -2.00
C TRP A 226 5.61 -16.92 -1.04
N ILE A 227 5.25 -18.11 -1.54
CA ILE A 227 4.70 -19.21 -0.72
C ILE A 227 5.70 -19.67 0.34
N TYR A 228 6.97 -19.81 -0.02
CA TYR A 228 8.02 -20.16 0.94
C TYR A 228 8.13 -19.11 2.04
N CYS A 229 8.20 -17.83 1.66
CA CYS A 229 8.44 -16.74 2.56
C CYS A 229 7.29 -16.52 3.55
N LEU A 230 6.05 -16.65 3.08
CA LEU A 230 4.87 -16.48 3.93
C LEU A 230 4.53 -17.74 4.70
N VAL A 231 4.25 -18.83 4.00
CA VAL A 231 3.66 -20.02 4.62
C VAL A 231 4.71 -20.78 5.44
N LYS A 232 5.88 -21.04 4.87
CA LYS A 232 6.89 -21.85 5.57
C LYS A 232 7.53 -21.09 6.74
N ARG A 233 7.74 -19.78 6.63
CA ARG A 233 8.24 -18.98 7.76
C ARG A 233 7.18 -18.80 8.84
N SER A 234 5.90 -18.60 8.48
CA SER A 234 4.79 -18.58 9.44
C SER A 234 4.69 -19.90 10.22
N GLU A 235 4.78 -21.05 9.53
CA GLU A 235 4.78 -22.37 10.17
C GLU A 235 5.95 -22.53 11.14
N LYS A 236 7.16 -22.15 10.71
CA LYS A 236 8.36 -22.20 11.55
C LYS A 236 8.19 -21.35 12.80
N TRP A 237 7.74 -20.10 12.65
CA TRP A 237 7.51 -19.21 13.79
C TRP A 237 6.48 -19.77 14.75
N TYR A 238 5.35 -20.28 14.24
CA TYR A 238 4.28 -20.83 15.07
C TYR A 238 4.76 -22.06 15.85
N GLU A 239 5.49 -22.97 15.22
CA GLU A 239 6.08 -24.13 15.90
C GLU A 239 7.03 -23.71 17.02
N GLU A 240 7.92 -22.73 16.76
CA GLU A 240 8.85 -22.20 17.75
C GLU A 240 8.16 -21.42 18.87
N PHE A 241 7.06 -20.73 18.55
CA PHE A 241 6.25 -20.00 19.52
C PHE A 241 5.52 -20.97 20.46
N MET A 242 4.85 -21.98 19.89
CA MET A 242 4.17 -23.03 20.65
C MET A 242 5.16 -23.82 21.51
N ALA A 243 6.33 -24.18 20.98
CA ALA A 243 7.37 -24.85 21.76
C ALA A 243 7.78 -24.03 23.01
N ARG A 244 7.89 -22.71 22.89
CA ARG A 244 8.24 -21.80 24.00
C ARG A 244 7.11 -21.58 25.00
N LYS A 245 5.86 -21.47 24.54
CA LYS A 245 4.70 -21.16 25.41
C LYS A 245 4.11 -22.38 26.10
N MET A 246 4.27 -23.55 25.50
CA MET A 246 3.40 -24.69 25.71
C MET A 246 4.22 -26.00 25.88
N GLY A 247 5.52 -26.00 25.59
CA GLY A 247 6.41 -27.15 25.73
C GLY A 247 6.50 -28.01 24.44
N PRO A 248 7.19 -29.17 24.47
CA PRO A 248 7.44 -30.00 23.29
C PRO A 248 6.16 -30.40 22.53
N LYS A 249 6.30 -30.64 21.20
CA LYS A 249 5.22 -31.00 20.25
C LYS A 249 4.28 -32.12 20.74
N GLU A 250 4.76 -33.02 21.59
CA GLU A 250 4.05 -34.18 22.13
C GLU A 250 2.88 -33.83 23.09
N ILE A 251 2.82 -32.59 23.59
CA ILE A 251 1.84 -32.19 24.62
C ILE A 251 0.50 -31.71 24.00
N TRP A 252 0.50 -31.17 22.78
CA TRP A 252 -0.66 -30.48 22.18
C TRP A 252 -1.27 -31.20 20.97
N LEU A 253 -0.63 -32.28 20.50
CA LEU A 253 -1.17 -33.17 19.46
C LEU A 253 -2.08 -34.27 20.02
N LYS A 254 -2.28 -34.33 21.34
CA LYS A 254 -3.24 -35.27 21.92
C LYS A 254 -4.65 -34.83 21.50
N PRO A 255 -5.42 -35.68 20.79
CA PRO A 255 -6.82 -35.40 20.56
C PRO A 255 -7.46 -35.15 21.93
N LYS A 256 -8.21 -34.05 22.07
CA LYS A 256 -9.12 -33.92 23.21
C LYS A 256 -10.01 -35.16 23.17
N LEU A 257 -9.81 -36.08 24.12
CA LEU A 257 -10.74 -37.17 24.37
C LEU A 257 -12.11 -36.51 24.51
N LYS A 258 -13.02 -36.87 23.59
CA LYS A 258 -14.43 -36.53 23.74
C LYS A 258 -14.89 -37.22 25.03
N VAL A 259 -15.13 -36.42 26.06
CA VAL A 259 -15.90 -36.81 27.24
C VAL A 259 -17.37 -36.68 26.90
#